data_AF-A0A7J9XY96-F1
#
_entry.id   AF-A0A7J9XY96-F1
#
_cell.length_a   1.000
_cell.length_b   1.000
_cell.length_c   1.000
_cell.angle_alpha   90.00
_cell.angle_beta   90.00
_cell.angle_gamma   90.00
#
_symmetry.space_group_name_H-M   'P 1'
#
loop_
_entity.id
_entity.type
_entity.pdbx_description
1 polymer ?
#
loop_
_entity_poly.entity_id
_entity_poly.type
_entity_poly.pdbx_seq_one_letter_code
_entity_poly.pdbx_strand_id
1 'polypeptide(L)'
;MASVFNVDVSEALDAIQAGLRGEADPLERFGVGLTDAAVRAHAVELGLAAAQAAADKLASDILLLDVSEQLVITDVFLLASAPNDRQVKAVVDEVEDRLREQGAK
;
A
#
# COMPACT_ATOMS: atom_id res chain seq x y z
N MET A 1 -14.63 30.69 -31.44
CA MET A 1 -13.33 30.01 -31.63
C MET A 1 -12.29 30.67 -30.74
N ALA A 2 -12.03 30.09 -29.56
CA ALA A 2 -10.75 30.19 -28.88
C ALA A 2 -10.26 28.74 -28.79
N SER A 3 -9.43 28.41 -29.76
CA SER A 3 -8.94 27.09 -30.11
C SER A 3 -7.50 27.00 -29.63
N VAL A 4 -7.30 26.43 -28.45
CA VAL A 4 -5.98 25.83 -28.13
C VAL A 4 -6.12 24.38 -27.65
N PHE A 5 -7.28 23.95 -27.12
CA PHE A 5 -7.47 22.56 -26.64
C PHE A 5 -8.85 21.89 -26.89
N ASN A 6 -9.75 22.47 -27.70
CA ASN A 6 -11.09 21.89 -27.98
C ASN A 6 -11.87 21.46 -26.70
N VAL A 7 -11.74 22.25 -25.64
CA VAL A 7 -12.48 22.10 -24.38
C VAL A 7 -13.63 23.09 -24.35
N ASP A 8 -14.74 22.70 -23.72
CA ASP A 8 -15.89 23.58 -23.55
C ASP A 8 -15.53 24.77 -22.65
N VAL A 9 -16.20 25.91 -22.84
CA VAL A 9 -15.97 27.11 -22.02
C VAL A 9 -16.28 26.82 -20.55
N SER A 10 -17.27 25.96 -20.25
CA SER A 10 -17.55 25.54 -18.88
C SER A 10 -16.38 24.76 -18.29
N GLU A 11 -15.80 23.85 -19.06
CA GLU A 11 -14.69 22.98 -18.63
C GLU A 11 -13.41 23.78 -18.36
N ALA A 12 -13.14 24.80 -19.19
CA ALA A 12 -12.05 25.73 -18.96
C ALA A 12 -12.28 26.61 -17.71
N LEU A 13 -13.52 27.03 -17.45
CA LEU A 13 -13.87 27.81 -16.26
C LEU A 13 -13.80 26.97 -14.98
N ASP A 14 -14.20 25.70 -15.04
CA ASP A 14 -14.11 24.76 -13.93
C ASP A 14 -12.66 24.50 -13.53
N ALA A 15 -11.76 24.32 -14.51
CA ALA A 15 -10.33 24.14 -14.26
C ALA A 15 -9.68 25.38 -13.62
N ILE A 16 -10.08 26.59 -14.05
CA ILE A 16 -9.60 27.84 -13.45
C ILE A 16 -10.17 28.02 -12.03
N GLN A 17 -11.45 27.70 -11.81
CA GLN A 17 -12.05 27.75 -10.48
C GLN A 17 -11.42 26.73 -9.51
N ALA A 18 -11.09 25.53 -9.97
CA ALA A 18 -10.38 24.52 -9.20
C ALA A 18 -9.00 25.02 -8.76
N GLY A 19 -8.25 25.65 -9.66
CA GLY A 19 -6.97 26.30 -9.35
C GLY A 19 -7.09 27.46 -8.34
N LEU A 20 -8.17 28.24 -8.41
CA LEU A 20 -8.44 29.34 -7.46
C LEU A 20 -8.94 28.87 -6.09
N ARG A 21 -9.51 27.65 -6.01
CA ARG A 21 -9.89 26.98 -4.74
C ARG A 21 -8.73 26.20 -4.11
N GLY A 22 -7.62 26.00 -4.83
CA GLY A 22 -6.44 25.29 -4.34
C GLY A 22 -6.48 23.76 -4.50
N GLU A 23 -7.31 23.24 -5.42
CA GLU A 23 -7.44 21.80 -5.73
C GLU A 23 -6.23 21.33 -6.56
N ALA A 24 -5.04 21.34 -5.97
CA ALA A 24 -3.79 20.92 -6.58
C ALA A 24 -3.51 19.43 -6.34
N ASP A 25 -4.36 18.51 -6.82
CA ASP A 25 -3.89 17.14 -7.09
C ASP A 25 -4.78 16.39 -8.13
N PRO A 26 -4.40 16.38 -9.43
CA PRO A 26 -5.16 15.72 -10.50
C PRO A 26 -5.32 14.20 -10.35
N LEU A 27 -4.64 13.60 -9.37
CA LEU A 27 -4.66 12.18 -9.07
C LEU A 27 -5.75 11.80 -8.03
N GLU A 28 -6.23 12.76 -7.22
CA GLU A 28 -7.36 12.55 -6.30
C GLU A 28 -8.64 12.11 -7.04
N ARG A 29 -8.87 12.61 -8.26
CA ARG A 29 -10.02 12.21 -9.10
C ARG A 29 -9.97 10.73 -9.54
N PHE A 30 -8.78 10.12 -9.46
CA PHE A 30 -8.57 8.69 -9.70
C PHE A 30 -8.44 7.89 -8.39
N GLY A 31 -8.69 8.53 -7.24
CA GLY A 31 -8.57 7.92 -5.92
C GLY A 31 -7.13 7.72 -5.44
N VAL A 32 -6.13 8.27 -6.15
CA VAL A 32 -4.72 8.07 -5.81
C VAL A 32 -4.17 9.38 -5.27
N GLY A 33 -4.13 9.52 -3.94
CA GLY A 33 -3.23 10.50 -3.33
C GLY A 33 -1.79 10.04 -3.52
N LEU A 34 -0.83 10.94 -3.80
CA LEU A 34 0.61 10.60 -3.78
C LEU A 34 1.02 9.89 -2.48
N THR A 35 0.31 10.18 -1.40
CA THR A 35 0.40 9.51 -0.10
C THR A 35 -0.13 8.07 -0.14
N ASP A 36 -1.23 7.79 -0.82
CA ASP A 36 -1.83 6.45 -0.90
C ASP A 36 -0.89 5.46 -1.61
N ALA A 37 -0.35 5.86 -2.76
CA ALA A 37 0.63 5.03 -3.48
C ALA A 37 1.89 4.77 -2.64
N ALA A 38 2.37 5.76 -1.89
CA ALA A 38 3.52 5.61 -1.00
C ALA A 38 3.21 4.70 0.20
N VAL A 39 2.01 4.78 0.78
CA VAL A 39 1.57 3.90 1.86
C VAL A 39 1.46 2.45 1.38
N ARG A 40 0.87 2.23 0.21
CA ARG A 40 0.77 0.87 -0.38
C ARG A 40 2.15 0.30 -0.70
N ALA A 41 3.07 1.10 -1.24
CA ALA A 41 4.44 0.67 -1.46
C ALA A 41 5.12 0.24 -0.15
N HIS A 42 4.93 1.02 0.92
CA HIS A 42 5.47 0.68 2.24
C HIS A 42 4.85 -0.61 2.81
N ALA A 43 3.53 -0.80 2.68
CA ALA A 43 2.86 -2.03 3.12
C ALA A 43 3.39 -3.27 2.40
N VAL A 44 3.66 -3.15 1.09
CA VAL A 44 4.28 -4.22 0.30
C VAL A 44 5.72 -4.49 0.75
N GLU A 45 6.52 -3.45 1.01
CA GLU A 45 7.88 -3.61 1.54
C GLU A 45 7.90 -4.36 2.87
N LEU A 46 7.04 -3.97 3.82
CA LEU A 46 6.90 -4.66 5.10
C LEU A 46 6.44 -6.11 4.92
N GLY A 47 5.46 -6.35 4.04
CA GLY A 47 4.98 -7.69 3.71
C GLY A 47 6.10 -8.59 3.16
N LEU A 48 6.92 -8.07 2.24
CA LEU A 48 8.06 -8.79 1.68
C LEU A 48 9.12 -9.10 2.74
N ALA A 49 9.42 -8.14 3.62
CA ALA A 49 10.36 -8.33 4.71
C ALA A 49 9.89 -9.44 5.68
N ALA A 50 8.61 -9.43 6.04
CA ALA A 50 7.99 -10.45 6.87
C ALA A 50 7.99 -11.83 6.18
N ALA A 51 7.68 -11.88 4.88
CA ALA A 51 7.71 -13.13 4.11
C ALA A 51 9.12 -13.74 4.07
N GLN A 52 10.15 -12.91 3.90
CA GLN A 52 11.55 -13.36 3.95
C GLN A 52 11.92 -13.89 5.34
N ALA A 53 11.54 -13.19 6.41
CA ALA A 53 11.74 -13.65 7.78
C ALA A 53 11.08 -15.01 8.06
N ALA A 54 9.85 -15.20 7.57
CA ALA A 54 9.17 -16.50 7.66
C ALA A 54 9.92 -17.60 6.89
N ALA A 55 10.44 -17.29 5.70
CA ALA A 55 11.24 -18.22 4.90
C ALA A 55 12.56 -18.59 5.59
N ASP A 56 13.23 -17.62 6.24
CA ASP A 56 14.47 -17.82 7.00
C ASP A 56 14.27 -18.82 8.17
N LYS A 57 13.03 -18.97 8.66
CA LYS A 57 12.62 -19.95 9.68
C LYS A 57 11.94 -21.19 9.12
N LEU A 58 12.11 -21.46 7.83
CA LEU A 58 11.63 -22.66 7.14
C LEU A 58 10.09 -22.80 7.19
N ALA A 59 9.35 -21.68 7.19
CA ALA A 59 7.91 -21.73 6.99
C ALA A 59 7.56 -22.22 5.58
N SER A 60 6.39 -22.86 5.45
CA SER A 60 5.80 -23.27 4.17
C SER A 60 4.58 -22.42 3.84
N ASP A 61 4.07 -22.54 2.61
CA ASP A 61 2.82 -21.91 2.17
C ASP A 61 2.81 -20.38 2.42
N ILE A 62 3.95 -19.73 2.16
CA ILE A 62 4.15 -18.30 2.36
C ILE A 62 3.42 -17.55 1.25
N LEU A 63 2.36 -16.81 1.61
CA LEU A 63 1.51 -16.08 0.69
C LEU A 63 1.28 -14.66 1.19
N LEU A 64 1.49 -13.69 0.30
CA LEU A 64 1.07 -12.30 0.50
C LEU A 64 -0.25 -12.06 -0.23
N LEU A 65 -1.24 -11.57 0.50
CA LEU A 65 -2.56 -11.22 -0.01
C LEU A 65 -2.73 -9.70 0.03
N ASP A 66 -3.02 -9.09 -1.11
CA ASP A 66 -3.51 -7.71 -1.16
C ASP A 66 -4.96 -7.71 -0.69
N VAL A 67 -5.21 -7.02 0.42
CA VAL A 67 -6.52 -6.88 1.07
C VAL A 67 -6.98 -5.41 1.14
N SER A 68 -6.28 -4.51 0.45
CA SER A 68 -6.54 -3.07 0.46
C SER A 68 -7.93 -2.67 -0.07
N GLU A 69 -8.54 -3.51 -0.91
CA GLU A 69 -9.89 -3.26 -1.43
C GLU A 69 -11.00 -3.76 -0.48
N GLN A 70 -10.68 -4.70 0.40
CA GLN A 70 -11.64 -5.36 1.29
C GLN A 70 -11.60 -4.80 2.71
N LEU A 71 -10.45 -4.26 3.14
CA LEU A 71 -10.22 -3.76 4.50
C LEU A 71 -9.76 -2.29 4.47
N VAL A 72 -10.26 -1.51 5.42
CA VAL A 72 -9.99 -0.05 5.48
C VAL A 72 -8.66 0.27 6.19
N ILE A 73 -8.10 -0.68 6.95
CA ILE A 73 -6.95 -0.43 7.84
C ILE A 73 -5.70 -1.19 7.41
N THR A 74 -5.85 -2.32 6.73
CA THR A 74 -4.72 -3.20 6.38
C THR A 74 -4.69 -3.42 4.89
N ASP A 75 -3.51 -3.24 4.30
CA ASP A 75 -3.32 -3.40 2.86
C ASP A 75 -2.82 -4.79 2.47
N VAL A 76 -2.05 -5.46 3.35
CA VAL A 76 -1.41 -6.74 3.03
C VAL A 76 -1.53 -7.72 4.20
N PHE A 77 -1.94 -8.95 3.90
CA PHE A 77 -1.87 -10.09 4.82
C PHE A 77 -0.76 -11.05 4.41
N LEU A 78 0.04 -11.48 5.39
CA LEU A 78 0.98 -12.58 5.24
C LEU A 78 0.39 -13.84 5.87
N LEU A 79 0.27 -14.90 5.07
CA LEU A 79 -0.04 -16.25 5.52
C LEU A 79 1.22 -17.09 5.42
N ALA A 80 1.51 -17.87 6.46
CA ALA A 80 2.62 -18.81 6.49
C ALA A 80 2.25 -19.98 7.40
N SER A 81 2.77 -21.16 7.07
CA SER A 81 2.53 -22.41 7.78
C SER A 81 3.82 -22.94 8.39
N ALA A 82 3.69 -23.63 9.53
CA ALA A 82 4.79 -24.33 10.16
C ALA A 82 4.29 -25.64 10.80
N PRO A 83 5.11 -26.71 10.82
CA PRO A 83 4.70 -28.06 11.22
C PRO A 83 4.44 -28.26 12.72
N ASN A 84 4.77 -27.29 13.58
CA ASN A 84 4.50 -27.35 15.02
C ASN A 84 4.59 -25.98 15.68
N ASP A 85 4.01 -25.87 16.88
CA ASP A 85 3.96 -24.63 17.67
C ASP A 85 5.32 -24.01 17.95
N ARG A 86 6.36 -24.83 18.15
CA ARG A 86 7.72 -24.32 18.38
C ARG A 86 8.24 -23.58 17.14
N GLN A 87 8.00 -24.13 15.95
CA GLN A 87 8.40 -23.51 14.71
C GLN A 87 7.50 -22.31 14.35
N VAL A 88 6.20 -22.37 14.65
CA VAL A 88 5.30 -21.22 14.54
C VAL A 88 5.84 -20.05 15.38
N LYS A 89 6.20 -20.30 16.64
CA LYS A 89 6.80 -19.25 17.50
C LYS A 89 8.10 -18.71 16.92
N ALA A 90 8.99 -19.58 16.44
CA ALA A 90 10.25 -19.13 15.83
C ALA A 90 10.04 -18.25 14.59
N VAL A 91 9.02 -18.55 13.77
CA VAL A 91 8.61 -17.73 12.62
C VAL A 91 8.09 -16.37 13.09
N VAL A 92 7.19 -16.36 14.08
CA VAL A 92 6.63 -15.12 14.65
C VAL A 92 7.73 -14.23 15.21
N ASP A 93 8.62 -14.79 16.04
CA ASP A 93 9.71 -14.04 16.67
C ASP A 93 10.61 -13.36 15.61
N GLU A 94 10.99 -14.08 14.55
CA GLU A 94 11.82 -13.54 13.46
C GLU A 94 11.10 -12.47 12.64
N VAL A 95 9.81 -12.66 12.37
CA VAL A 95 9.00 -11.65 11.67
C VAL A 95 8.90 -10.39 12.51
N GLU A 96 8.60 -10.50 13.80
CA GLU A 96 8.56 -9.36 14.70
C GLU A 96 9.90 -8.63 14.77
N ASP A 97 11.01 -9.36 14.89
CA ASP A 97 12.34 -8.77 14.94
C ASP A 97 12.69 -8.05 13.63
N ARG A 98 12.42 -8.67 12.47
CA ARG A 98 12.67 -8.05 11.16
C ARG A 98 11.85 -6.79 10.94
N LEU A 99 10.58 -6.79 11.36
CA LEU A 99 9.71 -5.61 11.21
C LEU A 99 10.10 -4.49 12.18
N ARG A 100 10.54 -4.82 13.40
CA ARG A 100 11.08 -3.84 14.35
C ARG A 100 12.31 -3.10 13.81
N GLU A 101 13.21 -3.81 13.12
CA GLU A 101 14.38 -3.21 12.48
C GLU A 101 13.99 -2.15 11.42
N GLN A 102 12.82 -2.30 10.80
CA GLN A 102 12.27 -1.37 9.82
C GLN A 102 11.40 -0.27 10.45
N GLY A 103 11.32 -0.21 11.78
CA GLY A 103 10.54 0.78 12.50
C GLY A 103 9.04 0.49 12.55
N ALA A 104 8.60 -0.67 12.06
CA ALA A 104 7.23 -1.15 12.22
C ALA A 104 7.04 -1.77 13.62
N LYS A 105 5.85 -1.60 14.21
CA LYS A 105 5.50 -2.05 15.56
C LYS A 105 4.28 -2.93 15.57
#